data_AF-A0A174CUR4-F1
#
_entry.id   AF-A0A174CUR4-F1
#
_cell.length_a   1.000
_cell.length_b   1.000
_cell.length_c   1.000
_cell.angle_alpha   90.00
_cell.angle_beta   90.00
_cell.angle_gamma   90.00
#
_symmetry.space_group_name_H-M   'P 1'
#
loop_
_entity.id
_entity.type
_entity.pdbx_description
1 polymer ?
#
loop_
_entity_poly.entity_id
_entity_poly.type
_entity_poly.pdbx_seq_one_letter_code
_entity_poly.pdbx_strand_id
1 'polypeptide(L)'
;MLHTDITADENMTVKYIEERIDKEIQKYLLKNPFIVADDILKVIQIIDTDGAFILSSLVWQSENGKTEYFDTHIEAKNKDRLIRRNLSKRKIVYFLYNRETVAGFPYEIYYFSRNMEHVLHDKAEDLTDDEKENLAFDIADQYTDQPEKFLEYLYDDGFHVCGTYKDTWEFIMDGNHSLNRYCNVAVFFEQLGIGLEKSIEN
;
A
#
# COMPACT_ATOMS: atom_id res chain seq x y z
N MET A 1 -9.01 -11.55 -7.29
CA MET A 1 -8.88 -10.38 -6.42
C MET A 1 -8.67 -10.86 -5.00
N LEU A 2 -7.62 -10.42 -4.33
CA LEU A 2 -7.53 -10.49 -2.87
C LEU A 2 -8.33 -9.33 -2.31
N HIS A 3 -9.26 -9.60 -1.41
CA HIS A 3 -10.07 -8.57 -0.74
C HIS A 3 -9.42 -8.05 0.56
N THR A 4 -8.15 -8.37 0.83
CA THR A 4 -7.50 -8.02 2.11
C THR A 4 -5.99 -7.94 1.96
N ASP A 5 -5.40 -6.87 2.50
CA ASP A 5 -3.95 -6.74 2.65
C ASP A 5 -3.38 -7.84 3.54
N ILE A 6 -2.62 -8.74 2.92
CA ILE A 6 -2.00 -9.90 3.57
C ILE A 6 -1.05 -9.48 4.69
N THR A 7 -0.44 -8.30 4.59
CA THR A 7 0.52 -7.80 5.59
C THR A 7 -0.17 -7.29 6.86
N ALA A 8 -1.48 -7.06 6.83
CA ALA A 8 -2.28 -6.58 7.96
C ALA A 8 -2.97 -7.70 8.76
N ASP A 9 -2.88 -8.95 8.33
CA ASP A 9 -3.47 -10.11 9.03
C ASP A 9 -2.76 -10.37 10.36
N GLU A 10 -3.54 -10.50 11.44
CA GLU A 10 -3.05 -10.64 12.83
C GLU A 10 -2.18 -11.87 13.06
N ASN A 11 -2.39 -12.94 12.29
CA ASN A 11 -1.62 -14.18 12.40
C ASN A 11 -0.47 -14.21 11.38
N MET A 12 -0.39 -13.23 10.48
CA MET A 12 0.69 -13.15 9.53
C MET A 12 1.98 -12.75 10.22
N THR A 13 3.05 -13.43 9.84
CA THR A 13 4.41 -13.10 10.30
C THR A 13 5.38 -13.31 9.14
N VAL A 14 6.62 -12.85 9.32
CA VAL A 14 7.72 -13.07 8.37
C VAL A 14 7.90 -14.56 8.03
N LYS A 15 7.58 -15.47 8.96
CA LYS A 15 7.68 -16.92 8.73
C LYS A 15 6.68 -17.42 7.67
N TYR A 16 5.51 -16.80 7.58
CA TYR A 16 4.39 -17.30 6.78
C TYR A 16 4.11 -16.45 5.55
N ILE A 17 4.63 -15.22 5.48
CA ILE A 17 4.29 -14.28 4.41
C ILE A 17 4.71 -14.78 3.02
N GLU A 18 5.89 -15.38 2.89
CA GLU A 18 6.38 -15.89 1.61
C GLU A 18 5.52 -17.05 1.10
N GLU A 19 5.21 -18.03 1.96
CA GLU A 19 4.30 -19.14 1.63
C GLU A 19 2.90 -18.61 1.26
N ARG A 20 2.46 -17.56 1.95
CA ARG A 20 1.16 -16.93 1.69
C ARG A 20 1.13 -16.21 0.34
N ILE A 21 2.23 -15.58 -0.07
CA ILE A 21 2.41 -14.95 -1.39
C ILE A 21 2.47 -16.03 -2.47
N ASP A 22 3.28 -17.08 -2.27
CA ASP A 22 3.36 -18.23 -3.19
C ASP A 22 1.97 -18.81 -3.46
N LYS A 23 1.19 -19.07 -2.41
CA LYS A 23 -0.19 -19.57 -2.56
C LYS A 23 -1.08 -18.68 -3.42
N GLU A 24 -0.90 -17.37 -3.43
CA GLU A 24 -1.69 -16.47 -4.30
C GLU A 24 -1.21 -16.50 -5.73
N ILE A 25 0.11 -16.58 -5.95
CA ILE A 25 0.70 -16.78 -7.29
C ILE A 25 0.21 -18.11 -7.88
N GLN A 26 0.27 -19.20 -7.11
CA GLN A 26 -0.23 -20.50 -7.55
C GLN A 26 -1.74 -20.48 -7.87
N LYS A 27 -2.56 -19.80 -7.04
CA LYS A 27 -3.99 -19.61 -7.34
C LYS A 27 -4.22 -18.85 -8.63
N TYR A 28 -3.40 -17.83 -8.91
CA TYR A 28 -3.49 -17.07 -10.16
C TYR A 28 -3.15 -17.95 -11.37
N LEU A 29 -2.04 -18.71 -11.31
CA LEU A 29 -1.63 -19.63 -12.37
C LEU A 29 -2.68 -20.72 -12.62
N LEU A 30 -3.26 -21.29 -11.56
CA LEU A 30 -4.34 -22.29 -11.67
C LEU A 30 -5.59 -21.74 -12.37
N LYS A 31 -5.91 -20.46 -12.16
CA LYS A 31 -7.04 -19.79 -12.82
C LYS A 31 -6.74 -19.39 -14.26
N ASN A 32 -5.46 -19.27 -14.62
CA ASN A 32 -4.99 -18.83 -15.93
C ASN A 32 -4.06 -19.89 -16.53
N PRO A 33 -4.57 -21.06 -16.96
CA PRO A 33 -3.76 -22.21 -17.35
C PRO A 33 -2.87 -21.99 -18.59
N PHE A 34 -3.04 -20.87 -19.29
CA PHE A 34 -2.23 -20.47 -20.44
C PHE A 34 -0.98 -19.67 -20.06
N ILE A 35 -0.84 -19.28 -18.79
CA ILE A 35 0.29 -18.54 -18.24
C ILE A 35 1.09 -19.51 -17.37
N VAL A 36 2.39 -19.63 -17.62
CA VAL A 36 3.32 -20.40 -16.76
C VAL A 36 4.17 -19.47 -15.91
N ALA A 37 4.87 -20.02 -14.91
CA ALA A 37 5.71 -19.23 -14.01
C ALA A 37 6.76 -18.39 -14.76
N ASP A 38 7.36 -18.95 -15.81
CA ASP A 38 8.37 -18.27 -16.63
C ASP A 38 7.81 -17.10 -17.45
N ASP A 39 6.49 -17.01 -17.62
CA ASP A 39 5.84 -15.86 -18.28
C ASP A 39 5.69 -14.66 -17.33
N ILE A 40 5.87 -14.86 -16.01
CA ILE A 40 5.75 -13.80 -15.01
C ILE A 40 7.07 -13.03 -14.91
N LEU A 41 7.08 -11.80 -15.41
CA LEU A 41 8.24 -10.92 -15.33
C LEU A 41 8.58 -10.52 -13.88
N LYS A 42 7.58 -10.12 -13.10
CA LYS A 42 7.74 -9.61 -11.72
C LYS A 42 6.40 -9.64 -10.99
N VAL A 43 6.45 -9.86 -9.67
CA VAL A 43 5.32 -9.72 -8.76
C VAL A 43 5.40 -8.38 -8.05
N ILE A 44 4.39 -7.54 -8.24
CA ILE A 44 4.24 -6.27 -7.55
C ILE A 44 3.16 -6.41 -6.49
N GLN A 45 3.51 -6.14 -5.23
CA GLN A 45 2.54 -6.04 -4.14
C GLN A 45 2.33 -4.57 -3.78
N ILE A 46 1.08 -4.12 -3.73
CA ILE A 46 0.72 -2.80 -3.22
C ILE A 46 0.01 -3.01 -1.88
N ILE A 47 0.40 -2.24 -0.85
CA ILE A 47 -0.19 -2.31 0.48
C ILE A 47 -0.67 -0.95 0.96
N ASP A 48 -1.63 -0.94 1.86
CA ASP A 48 -1.85 0.23 2.70
C ASP A 48 -0.81 0.26 3.83
N THR A 49 -0.38 1.42 4.32
CA THR A 49 0.43 1.45 5.55
C THR A 49 -0.45 1.52 6.79
N ASP A 50 -1.60 2.21 6.75
CA ASP A 50 -2.56 2.36 7.86
C ASP A 50 -1.91 2.79 9.19
N GLY A 51 -0.97 3.74 9.14
CA GLY A 51 -0.23 4.15 10.34
C GLY A 51 0.60 3.03 10.96
N ALA A 52 0.91 1.97 10.21
CA ALA A 52 1.60 0.81 10.75
C ALA A 52 2.99 1.15 11.28
N PHE A 53 3.60 2.28 10.92
CA PHE A 53 4.98 2.63 11.27
C PHE A 53 5.11 3.61 12.45
N ILE A 54 4.03 4.22 12.94
CA ILE A 54 4.11 5.20 14.04
C ILE A 54 4.62 4.61 15.35
N LEU A 55 5.13 5.42 16.28
CA LEU A 55 5.49 4.88 17.59
C LEU A 55 4.27 4.31 18.33
N SER A 56 4.42 3.16 19.00
CA SER A 56 3.30 2.54 19.76
C SER A 56 2.78 3.44 20.89
N SER A 57 3.58 4.40 21.36
CA SER A 57 3.18 5.44 22.31
C SER A 57 2.16 6.44 21.74
N LEU A 58 2.08 6.54 20.41
CA LEU A 58 1.11 7.37 19.68
C LEU A 58 -0.16 6.58 19.32
N VAL A 59 -0.33 5.37 19.87
CA VAL A 59 -1.58 4.62 19.79
C VAL A 59 -2.30 4.71 21.13
N TRP A 60 -3.45 5.37 21.13
CA TRP A 60 -4.27 5.63 22.30
C TRP A 60 -5.51 4.74 22.28
N GLN A 61 -6.11 4.52 23.46
CA GLN A 61 -7.36 3.79 23.56
C GLN A 61 -8.49 4.79 23.29
N SER A 62 -9.34 4.48 22.31
CA SER A 62 -10.50 5.30 22.00
C SER A 62 -11.53 5.27 23.13
N GLU A 63 -12.15 6.42 23.40
CA GLU A 63 -13.27 6.58 24.34
C GLU A 63 -14.63 6.21 23.73
N ASN A 64 -14.79 6.43 22.42
CA ASN A 64 -16.04 6.19 21.68
C ASN A 64 -16.15 4.76 21.11
N GLY A 65 -15.10 3.95 21.26
CA GLY A 65 -15.05 2.57 20.79
C GLY A 65 -14.87 2.43 19.27
N LYS A 66 -14.46 3.49 18.58
CA LYS A 66 -14.05 3.47 17.16
C LYS A 66 -12.53 3.56 17.02
N THR A 67 -12.03 3.24 15.82
CA THR A 67 -10.62 3.50 15.48
C THR A 67 -10.56 4.71 14.56
N GLU A 68 -9.88 5.76 14.98
CA GLU A 68 -9.77 7.04 14.29
C GLU A 68 -8.29 7.42 14.11
N TYR A 69 -7.95 7.89 12.91
CA TYR A 69 -6.59 8.23 12.51
C TYR A 69 -6.45 9.75 12.45
N PHE A 70 -5.56 10.28 13.27
CA PHE A 70 -5.19 11.69 13.28
C PHE A 70 -3.80 11.87 12.69
N ASP A 71 -3.39 13.10 12.42
CA ASP A 71 -2.08 13.35 11.80
C ASP A 71 -0.91 13.07 12.76
N THR A 72 -1.19 12.97 14.07
CA THR A 72 -0.17 12.80 15.11
C THR A 72 -0.29 11.50 15.91
N HIS A 73 -1.44 10.83 15.86
CA HIS A 73 -1.73 9.66 16.67
C HIS A 73 -2.89 8.84 16.09
N ILE A 74 -3.12 7.65 16.64
CA ILE A 74 -4.29 6.82 16.34
C ILE A 74 -5.04 6.59 17.65
N GLU A 75 -6.33 6.89 17.67
CA GLU A 75 -7.22 6.41 18.72
C GLU A 75 -7.81 5.09 18.28
N ALA A 76 -7.53 4.01 19.00
CA ALA A 76 -7.89 2.66 18.60
C ALA A 76 -9.00 2.09 19.48
N LYS A 77 -10.01 1.46 18.85
CA LYS A 77 -11.02 0.67 19.56
C LYS A 77 -10.39 -0.38 20.47
N ASN A 78 -9.31 -1.00 20.01
CA ASN A 78 -8.52 -1.94 20.79
C ASN A 78 -7.03 -1.62 20.58
N LYS A 79 -6.47 -0.85 21.51
CA LYS A 79 -5.08 -0.39 21.48
C LYS A 79 -4.07 -1.54 21.34
N ASP A 80 -4.16 -2.54 22.20
CA ASP A 80 -3.18 -3.63 22.24
C ASP A 80 -3.24 -4.51 20.98
N ARG A 81 -4.43 -4.69 20.42
CA ARG A 81 -4.62 -5.38 19.14
C ARG A 81 -3.97 -4.58 18.00
N LEU A 82 -4.23 -3.27 17.92
CA LEU A 82 -3.65 -2.44 16.86
C LEU A 82 -2.13 -2.37 16.96
N ILE A 83 -1.57 -2.22 18.17
CA ILE A 83 -0.12 -2.23 18.39
C ILE A 83 0.49 -3.55 17.92
N ARG A 84 -0.09 -4.71 18.29
CA ARG A 84 0.41 -6.02 17.84
C ARG A 84 0.38 -6.16 16.33
N ARG A 85 -0.72 -5.77 15.68
CA ARG A 85 -0.86 -5.75 14.22
C ARG A 85 0.22 -4.88 13.58
N ASN A 86 0.42 -3.66 14.07
CA ASN A 86 1.41 -2.72 13.53
C ASN A 86 2.85 -3.24 13.69
N LEU A 87 3.17 -3.87 14.82
CA LEU A 87 4.47 -4.50 15.02
C LEU A 87 4.70 -5.69 14.08
N SER A 88 3.66 -6.48 13.81
CA SER A 88 3.77 -7.60 12.85
C SER A 88 3.94 -7.09 11.42
N LYS A 89 3.07 -6.17 10.99
CA LYS A 89 3.10 -5.53 9.67
C LYS A 89 4.44 -4.88 9.39
N ARG A 90 5.00 -4.12 10.34
CA ARG A 90 6.37 -3.56 10.24
C ARG A 90 7.42 -4.61 9.93
N LYS A 91 7.42 -5.72 10.66
CA LYS A 91 8.42 -6.79 10.47
C LYS A 91 8.27 -7.45 9.12
N ILE A 92 7.03 -7.68 8.69
CA ILE A 92 6.72 -8.25 7.38
C ILE A 92 7.18 -7.32 6.26
N VAL A 93 6.79 -6.04 6.32
CA VAL A 93 7.17 -5.07 5.29
C VAL A 93 8.67 -4.89 5.26
N TYR A 94 9.33 -4.77 6.42
CA TYR A 94 10.80 -4.70 6.49
C TYR A 94 11.48 -5.91 5.86
N PHE A 95 10.91 -7.10 6.05
CA PHE A 95 11.40 -8.30 5.39
C PHE A 95 11.18 -8.27 3.88
N LEU A 96 10.01 -7.83 3.40
CA LEU A 96 9.64 -7.85 1.99
C LEU A 96 10.34 -6.76 1.16
N TYR A 97 10.42 -5.51 1.64
CA TYR A 97 11.01 -4.43 0.82
C TYR A 97 12.52 -4.60 0.62
N ASN A 98 13.19 -5.36 1.49
CA ASN A 98 14.62 -5.68 1.36
C ASN A 98 14.89 -6.92 0.50
N ARG A 99 13.87 -7.49 -0.19
CA ARG A 99 14.00 -8.70 -0.99
C ARG A 99 13.85 -8.39 -2.47
N GLU A 100 14.81 -8.85 -3.26
CA GLU A 100 14.72 -8.84 -4.72
C GLU A 100 13.82 -9.97 -5.25
N THR A 101 13.69 -11.06 -4.49
CA THR A 101 12.89 -12.22 -4.87
C THR A 101 12.05 -12.75 -3.70
N VAL A 102 10.82 -13.13 -3.97
CA VAL A 102 9.89 -13.78 -3.03
C VAL A 102 9.17 -14.91 -3.75
N ALA A 103 9.07 -16.09 -3.13
CA ALA A 103 8.40 -17.26 -3.72
C ALA A 103 8.99 -17.68 -5.09
N GLY A 104 10.27 -17.38 -5.35
CA GLY A 104 10.96 -17.69 -6.61
C GLY A 104 10.76 -16.66 -7.73
N PHE A 105 10.02 -15.57 -7.49
CA PHE A 105 9.78 -14.52 -8.50
C PHE A 105 10.51 -13.23 -8.13
N PRO A 106 10.99 -12.45 -9.12
CA PRO A 106 11.35 -11.06 -8.91
C PRO A 106 10.19 -10.32 -8.24
N TYR A 107 10.47 -9.56 -7.20
CA TYR A 107 9.44 -9.04 -6.31
C TYR A 107 9.74 -7.61 -5.87
N GLU A 108 8.70 -6.78 -5.85
CA GLU A 108 8.73 -5.45 -5.25
C GLU A 108 7.43 -5.18 -4.49
N ILE A 109 7.54 -4.37 -3.44
CA ILE A 109 6.40 -3.90 -2.65
C ILE A 109 6.34 -2.38 -2.65
N TYR A 110 5.15 -1.82 -2.86
CA TYR A 110 4.86 -0.39 -2.85
C TYR A 110 3.69 -0.10 -1.90
N TYR A 111 3.49 1.17 -1.56
CA TYR A 111 2.48 1.55 -0.58
C TYR A 111 1.60 2.73 -1.00
N PHE A 112 0.39 2.71 -0.44
CA PHE A 112 -0.44 3.88 -0.15
C PHE A 112 -0.51 4.06 1.37
N SER A 113 -0.25 5.27 1.87
CA SER A 113 -0.15 5.48 3.32
C SER A 113 -1.52 5.52 3.99
N ARG A 114 -2.46 6.26 3.39
CA ARG A 114 -3.89 6.20 3.64
C ARG A 114 -4.60 5.69 2.38
N ASN A 115 -5.73 5.02 2.57
CA ASN A 115 -6.54 4.50 1.48
C ASN A 115 -6.86 5.60 0.46
N MET A 116 -6.70 5.27 -0.83
CA MET A 116 -6.92 6.14 -1.98
C MET A 116 -8.33 6.76 -1.99
N GLU A 117 -9.32 6.07 -1.42
CA GLU A 117 -10.69 6.55 -1.23
C GLU A 117 -10.78 7.82 -0.35
N HIS A 118 -10.00 7.90 0.74
CA HIS A 118 -9.96 9.10 1.60
C HIS A 118 -9.18 10.24 0.98
N VAL A 119 -8.28 9.92 0.04
CA VAL A 119 -7.47 10.91 -0.67
C VAL A 119 -8.29 11.60 -1.78
N LEU A 120 -9.07 10.83 -2.53
CA LEU A 120 -9.79 11.31 -3.70
C LEU A 120 -11.17 11.90 -3.41
N HIS A 121 -11.83 11.48 -2.32
CA HIS A 121 -13.20 11.94 -2.04
C HIS A 121 -13.34 12.92 -0.88
N ASP A 122 -12.24 13.25 -0.18
CA ASP A 122 -12.19 14.17 0.97
C ASP A 122 -13.28 13.95 2.03
N LYS A 123 -13.87 12.75 2.05
CA LYS A 123 -14.89 12.33 3.01
C LYS A 123 -14.23 11.52 4.11
N ALA A 124 -14.29 12.08 5.32
CA ALA A 124 -13.87 11.44 6.57
C ALA A 124 -14.97 10.52 7.16
N GLU A 125 -16.01 10.18 6.38
CA GLU A 125 -17.11 9.34 6.85
C GLU A 125 -16.79 7.84 6.71
N ASP A 126 -17.37 7.04 7.61
CA ASP A 126 -17.31 5.58 7.60
C ASP A 126 -18.00 5.04 6.33
N LEU A 127 -17.27 4.93 5.22
CA LEU A 127 -17.77 4.32 3.98
C LEU A 127 -18.01 2.82 4.17
N THR A 128 -19.17 2.35 3.76
CA THR A 128 -19.51 0.92 3.67
C THR A 128 -18.69 0.23 2.58
N ASP A 129 -18.50 -1.09 2.68
CA ASP A 129 -17.74 -1.85 1.68
C ASP A 129 -18.30 -1.67 0.25
N ASP A 130 -19.62 -1.54 0.09
CA ASP A 130 -20.26 -1.27 -1.20
C ASP A 130 -19.95 0.13 -1.73
N GLU A 131 -19.92 1.15 -0.86
CA GLU A 131 -19.55 2.51 -1.25
C GLU A 131 -18.09 2.58 -1.67
N LYS A 132 -17.21 1.87 -0.96
CA LYS A 132 -15.79 1.75 -1.32
C LYS A 132 -15.60 1.11 -2.69
N GLU A 133 -16.31 0.01 -2.93
CA GLU A 133 -16.27 -0.68 -4.21
C GLU A 133 -16.77 0.23 -5.35
N ASN A 134 -17.86 0.98 -5.14
CA ASN A 134 -18.35 1.94 -6.13
C ASN A 134 -17.35 3.07 -6.41
N LEU A 135 -16.69 3.62 -5.39
CA LEU A 135 -15.67 4.65 -5.59
C LEU A 135 -14.46 4.10 -6.34
N ALA A 136 -14.05 2.87 -6.05
CA ALA A 136 -12.98 2.19 -6.79
C ALA A 136 -13.36 1.98 -8.26
N PHE A 137 -14.62 1.64 -8.56
CA PHE A 137 -15.13 1.56 -9.92
C PHE A 137 -15.14 2.92 -10.61
N ASP A 138 -15.62 3.97 -9.95
CA ASP A 138 -15.66 5.33 -10.50
C ASP A 138 -14.24 5.83 -10.85
N ILE A 139 -13.25 5.53 -10.00
CA ILE A 139 -11.84 5.84 -10.25
C ILE A 139 -11.31 5.05 -11.45
N ALA A 140 -11.60 3.75 -11.51
CA ALA A 140 -11.18 2.91 -12.62
C ALA A 140 -11.77 3.42 -13.94
N ASP A 141 -13.06 3.76 -13.97
CA ASP A 141 -13.74 4.31 -15.13
C ASP A 141 -13.15 5.68 -15.53
N GLN A 142 -12.86 6.55 -14.56
CA GLN A 142 -12.25 7.86 -14.82
C GLN A 142 -10.90 7.76 -15.53
N TYR A 143 -10.07 6.80 -15.15
CA TYR A 143 -8.71 6.67 -15.67
C TYR A 143 -8.55 5.60 -16.76
N THR A 144 -9.58 4.80 -17.06
CA THR A 144 -9.54 3.73 -18.07
C THR A 144 -9.08 4.24 -19.43
N ASP A 145 -9.62 5.39 -19.86
CA ASP A 145 -9.29 6.02 -21.14
C ASP A 145 -8.19 7.10 -21.04
N GLN A 146 -7.68 7.37 -19.83
CA GLN A 146 -6.74 8.46 -19.53
C GLN A 146 -5.65 8.03 -18.55
N PRO A 147 -4.85 6.99 -18.88
CA PRO A 147 -3.81 6.45 -17.99
C PRO A 147 -2.72 7.48 -17.66
N GLU A 148 -2.49 8.48 -18.53
CA GLU A 148 -1.55 9.57 -18.28
C GLU A 148 -1.99 10.43 -17.09
N LYS A 149 -3.30 10.66 -16.93
CA LYS A 149 -3.83 11.40 -15.77
C LYS A 149 -3.69 10.64 -14.46
N PHE A 150 -3.73 9.30 -14.54
CA PHE A 150 -3.44 8.48 -13.36
C PHE A 150 -1.96 8.60 -12.97
N LEU A 151 -1.06 8.61 -13.96
CA LEU A 151 0.35 8.91 -13.71
C LEU A 151 0.52 10.31 -13.10
N GLU A 152 -0.07 11.36 -13.69
CA GLU A 152 -0.05 12.72 -13.13
C GLU A 152 -0.49 12.76 -11.67
N TYR A 153 -1.57 12.06 -11.33
CA TYR A 153 -2.07 11.95 -9.96
C TYR A 153 -1.07 11.29 -9.00
N LEU A 154 -0.32 10.27 -9.45
CA LEU A 154 0.73 9.65 -8.63
C LEU A 154 1.94 10.56 -8.38
N TYR A 155 2.11 11.62 -9.18
CA TYR A 155 3.16 12.63 -9.04
C TYR A 155 2.71 13.92 -8.36
N ASP A 156 1.47 14.01 -7.88
CA ASP A 156 1.00 15.18 -7.15
C ASP A 156 1.83 15.42 -5.87
N ASP A 157 2.32 16.65 -5.68
CA ASP A 157 3.23 17.04 -4.60
C ASP A 157 2.64 16.79 -3.19
N GLY A 158 1.33 16.66 -3.07
CA GLY A 158 0.64 16.31 -1.82
C GLY A 158 0.75 14.85 -1.43
N PHE A 159 1.17 13.96 -2.34
CA PHE A 159 1.19 12.50 -2.16
C PHE A 159 2.50 11.84 -2.56
N HIS A 160 3.19 12.38 -3.55
CA HIS A 160 4.40 11.79 -4.10
C HIS A 160 5.58 11.92 -3.15
N VAL A 161 6.33 10.83 -2.96
CA VAL A 161 7.58 10.84 -2.20
C VAL A 161 8.73 10.70 -3.18
N CYS A 162 9.49 11.78 -3.38
CA CYS A 162 10.67 11.78 -4.23
C CYS A 162 11.81 10.95 -3.61
N GLY A 163 12.56 10.24 -4.45
CA GLY A 163 13.80 9.56 -4.05
C GLY A 163 13.91 8.17 -4.65
N THR A 164 14.93 7.41 -4.24
CA THR A 164 15.03 6.01 -4.62
C THR A 164 13.95 5.17 -3.93
N TYR A 165 13.71 3.96 -4.44
CA TYR A 165 12.83 2.98 -3.79
C TYR A 165 13.11 2.85 -2.29
N LYS A 166 14.39 2.80 -1.92
CA LYS A 166 14.82 2.73 -0.53
C LYS A 166 14.50 4.01 0.24
N ASP A 167 14.79 5.18 -0.33
CA ASP A 167 14.53 6.48 0.32
C ASP A 167 13.04 6.65 0.65
N THR A 168 12.14 6.25 -0.26
CA THR A 168 10.69 6.33 -0.03
C THR A 168 10.20 5.43 1.10
N TRP A 169 10.78 4.23 1.22
CA TRP A 169 10.50 3.34 2.34
C TRP A 169 11.06 3.88 3.66
N GLU A 170 12.29 4.38 3.67
CA GLU A 170 12.88 4.99 4.88
C GLU A 170 12.07 6.21 5.33
N PHE A 171 11.58 7.03 4.39
CA PHE A 171 10.70 8.16 4.65
C PHE A 171 9.40 7.74 5.32
N ILE A 172 8.64 6.79 4.74
CA ILE A 172 7.33 6.41 5.30
C ILE A 172 7.43 5.70 6.65
N MET A 173 8.56 5.04 6.91
CA MET A 173 8.85 4.37 8.17
C MET A 173 9.31 5.34 9.27
N ASP A 174 9.67 6.57 8.92
CA ASP A 174 10.12 7.59 9.87
C ASP A 174 8.96 8.38 10.50
N GLY A 175 9.10 8.67 11.79
CA GLY A 175 8.17 9.49 12.56
C GLY A 175 6.70 9.08 12.44
N ASN A 176 5.87 10.02 11.98
CA ASN A 176 4.43 9.87 11.78
C ASN A 176 4.03 9.93 10.29
N HIS A 177 4.97 9.79 9.35
CA HIS A 177 4.65 9.92 7.91
C HIS A 177 3.61 8.89 7.45
N SER A 178 3.60 7.70 8.04
CA SER A 178 2.55 6.69 7.78
C SER A 178 1.12 7.07 8.22
N LEU A 179 0.94 8.22 8.89
CA LEU A 179 -0.37 8.83 9.14
C LEU A 179 -0.75 9.86 8.08
N ASN A 180 0.20 10.35 7.29
CA ASN A 180 -0.05 11.35 6.26
C ASN A 180 -0.39 10.68 4.93
N ARG A 181 -0.84 11.48 3.95
CA ARG A 181 -1.23 10.98 2.63
C ARG A 181 0.02 10.91 1.75
N TYR A 182 0.65 9.74 1.66
CA TYR A 182 1.83 9.51 0.81
C TYR A 182 1.70 8.21 0.02
N CYS A 183 2.32 8.15 -1.16
CA CYS A 183 2.48 6.94 -1.95
C CYS A 183 3.86 6.89 -2.61
N ASN A 184 4.37 5.68 -2.88
CA ASN A 184 5.61 5.50 -3.64
C ASN A 184 5.42 4.73 -4.95
N VAL A 185 4.17 4.55 -5.40
CA VAL A 185 3.87 3.82 -6.64
C VAL A 185 4.45 4.53 -7.87
N ALA A 186 4.62 5.86 -7.82
CA ALA A 186 5.33 6.60 -8.88
C ALA A 186 6.75 6.06 -9.14
N VAL A 187 7.47 5.64 -8.09
CA VAL A 187 8.84 5.08 -8.20
C VAL A 187 8.88 3.83 -9.08
N PHE A 188 7.81 3.02 -9.06
CA PHE A 188 7.71 1.87 -9.96
C PHE A 188 7.79 2.29 -11.43
N PHE A 189 7.04 3.33 -11.80
CA PHE A 189 7.01 3.83 -13.17
C PHE A 189 8.35 4.50 -13.54
N GLU A 190 8.94 5.28 -12.63
CA GLU A 190 10.27 5.87 -12.83
C GLU A 190 11.33 4.81 -13.13
N GLN A 191 11.30 3.68 -12.42
CA GLN A 191 12.22 2.56 -12.64
C GLN A 191 12.02 1.87 -14.00
N LEU A 192 10.80 1.92 -14.54
CA LEU A 192 10.51 1.46 -15.90
C LEU A 192 10.88 2.50 -16.98
N GLY A 193 11.35 3.68 -16.59
CA GLY A 193 11.58 4.81 -17.49
C GLY A 193 10.29 5.48 -17.97
N ILE A 194 9.19 5.26 -17.26
CA ILE A 194 7.87 5.85 -17.54
C ILE A 194 7.68 7.00 -16.54
N GLY A 195 7.80 8.23 -17.01
CA GLY A 195 7.55 9.42 -16.20
C GLY A 195 6.75 10.44 -16.99
N LEU A 196 6.28 11.48 -16.31
CA LEU A 196 5.75 12.66 -17.01
C LEU A 196 6.90 13.22 -17.85
N GLU A 197 6.73 13.23 -19.17
CA GLU A 197 7.63 14.00 -20.03
C GLU A 197 7.61 15.42 -19.48
N LYS A 198 8.75 15.88 -18.94
CA LYS A 198 8.90 17.31 -18.68
C LYS A 198 8.76 17.97 -20.04
N SER A 199 7.61 18.59 -20.29
CA SER A 199 7.50 19.63 -21.29
C SER A 199 8.62 20.61 -20.97
N ILE A 200 9.69 20.53 -21.76
CA ILE A 200 10.72 21.56 -21.79
C ILE A 200 10.00 22.77 -22.39
N GLU A 201 9.41 23.59 -21.53
CA GLU A 201 9.05 24.95 -21.88
C GLU A 201 10.37 25.70 -22.10
N ASN A 202 10.69 25.89 -23.39
CA ASN A 202 11.74 26.80 -23.86
C ASN A 202 11.39 28.25 -23.58
#